data_AF-A0A1D1ZT44-F1
#
_entry.id   AF-A0A1D1ZT44-F1
#
_cell.length_a   1.000
_cell.length_b   1.000
_cell.length_c   1.000
_cell.angle_alpha   90.00
_cell.angle_beta   90.00
_cell.angle_gamma   90.00
#
_symmetry.space_group_name_H-M   'P 1'
#
loop_
_entity.id
_entity.type
_entity.pdbx_description
1 polymer ?
#
loop_
_entity_poly.entity_id
_entity_poly.type
_entity_poly.pdbx_seq_one_letter_code
_entity_poly.pdbx_strand_id
1 'polypeptide(L)'
;EACRLSDLGPARPGRADAVRAQPGMARVARQMWSVSNGLGQGRAFSIIVAVCVTLLVDNWLRGAFHLLALEHIRGGADWDTLHARPSPLGGEAGDTSTAPGWKLPAEYKAQIVVAVPLSPSGRDWIKAGRAWRRGLRAAYVADFNADAELRLDGGLHGEEFIYLNSTDIPFHYYGKAAMVPSVAHEHFGQYNYKWMLYGDDDTIWFLDSVVNIVKGLDPDMPHLITDHLWFWGHTEGSPSHPVHPAADAPRCLPCGYNTSLLAGLALPFDPPLACPFCTWQKLCAADVKRRSIYGDDCGFRPRYPPEAEFLAHGGGGIILSVGLMRMLSVDYMRKCISTRFKPGDVFGGDTLFSHCAFFTGVAPTDPGYYFQDPEYNAFDQGGQLLLNSVDLMYSYLKRSCCNAQCEARLAALTTLHARGMHFKEPSAAMDTARLIIRLREMYLAVREEATKEGRRAQHEEVPPSWDNHKKCY
;
A
#
# COMPACT_ATOMS: atom_id res chain seq x y z
N GLU A 1 39.04 18.62 25.79
CA GLU A 1 39.83 18.03 26.89
C GLU A 1 38.94 17.16 27.74
N ALA A 2 39.43 15.98 28.14
CA ALA A 2 38.73 15.05 29.01
C ALA A 2 39.07 15.30 30.49
N CYS A 3 38.11 15.05 31.40
CA CYS A 3 38.28 14.62 32.81
C CYS A 3 36.85 14.38 33.38
N ARG A 4 36.42 13.19 33.86
CA ARG A 4 36.72 12.49 35.15
C ARG A 4 36.49 13.40 36.37
N LEU A 5 35.86 13.04 37.50
CA LEU A 5 35.55 11.75 38.17
C LEU A 5 34.67 12.05 39.43
N SER A 6 33.98 11.01 39.96
CA SER A 6 33.80 10.66 41.41
C SER A 6 32.89 11.53 42.32
N ASP A 7 32.16 11.05 43.34
CA ASP A 7 32.01 9.75 44.03
C ASP A 7 30.90 9.84 45.13
N LEU A 8 30.36 8.68 45.58
CA LEU A 8 29.75 8.35 46.91
C LEU A 8 28.43 9.07 47.35
N GLY A 9 27.42 8.52 48.04
CA GLY A 9 27.20 7.37 48.95
C GLY A 9 25.93 7.66 49.81
N PRO A 10 25.38 6.75 50.65
CA PRO A 10 23.93 6.42 50.69
C PRO A 10 23.12 6.80 51.96
N ALA A 11 21.77 6.78 51.89
CA ALA A 11 20.82 6.37 52.97
C ALA A 11 19.34 6.29 52.51
N ARG A 12 18.59 5.25 52.96
CA ARG A 12 17.13 5.01 52.87
C ARG A 12 16.44 5.36 54.23
N PRO A 13 15.11 5.19 54.50
CA PRO A 13 13.89 4.98 53.66
C PRO A 13 12.68 5.89 54.02
N GLY A 14 11.63 5.93 53.18
CA GLY A 14 10.29 6.46 53.54
C GLY A 14 9.32 6.58 52.36
N ARG A 15 8.14 5.94 52.47
CA ARG A 15 7.12 5.69 51.43
C ARG A 15 6.47 6.92 50.78
N ALA A 16 6.22 6.86 49.46
CA ALA A 16 4.91 7.03 48.78
C ALA A 16 5.16 7.15 47.25
N ASP A 17 4.71 6.15 46.50
CA ASP A 17 4.88 6.08 45.04
C ASP A 17 3.96 7.09 44.32
N ALA A 18 4.54 8.22 43.95
CA ALA A 18 4.02 9.09 42.89
C ALA A 18 4.91 8.92 41.66
N VAL A 19 4.28 8.61 40.53
CA VAL A 19 4.91 8.47 39.21
C VAL A 19 5.74 9.73 38.91
N ARG A 20 7.07 9.54 38.88
CA ARG A 20 8.07 10.59 38.69
C ARG A 20 8.08 11.01 37.22
N ALA A 21 7.65 12.24 36.94
CA ALA A 21 7.92 12.91 35.66
C ALA A 21 9.43 12.98 35.42
N GLN A 22 9.90 12.64 34.21
CA GLN A 22 11.32 12.66 33.87
C GLN A 22 11.90 14.11 33.93
N PRO A 23 13.08 14.34 34.52
CA PRO A 23 13.63 15.69 34.76
C PRO A 23 14.10 16.44 33.49
N GLY A 24 14.08 15.80 32.32
CA GLY A 24 14.65 16.35 31.08
C GLY A 24 13.84 17.50 30.47
N MET A 25 12.50 17.41 30.46
CA MET A 25 11.66 18.40 29.78
C MET A 25 11.53 19.73 30.52
N ALA A 26 11.56 19.73 31.86
CA ALA A 26 11.51 20.95 32.66
C ALA A 26 12.76 21.84 32.48
N ARG A 27 13.86 21.27 31.97
CA ARG A 27 15.12 21.96 31.67
C ARG A 27 15.10 22.59 30.27
N VAL A 28 14.54 21.86 29.29
CA VAL A 28 14.36 22.34 27.90
C VAL A 28 13.31 23.46 27.85
N ALA A 29 12.20 23.33 28.56
CA ALA A 29 11.17 24.37 28.65
C ALA A 29 11.69 25.67 29.30
N ARG A 30 12.58 25.57 30.31
CA ARG A 30 13.23 26.74 30.93
C ARG A 30 14.29 27.38 30.05
N GLN A 31 15.03 26.60 29.26
CA GLN A 31 15.99 27.13 28.29
C GLN A 31 15.29 27.85 27.13
N MET A 32 14.15 27.34 26.66
CA MET A 32 13.37 28.00 25.59
C MET A 32 12.68 29.28 26.06
N TRP A 33 12.22 29.35 27.31
CA TRP A 33 11.65 30.58 27.87
C TRP A 33 12.71 31.70 28.02
N SER A 34 13.94 31.35 28.37
CA SER A 34 15.07 32.30 28.47
C SER A 34 15.40 32.94 27.11
N VAL A 35 15.35 32.18 26.02
CA VAL A 35 15.63 32.66 24.66
C VAL A 35 14.52 33.59 24.15
N SER A 36 13.28 33.41 24.59
CA SER A 36 12.12 34.25 24.22
C SER A 36 12.18 35.68 24.77
N ASN A 37 12.90 35.94 25.86
CA ASN A 37 12.98 37.28 26.47
C ASN A 37 14.10 38.16 25.89
N GLY A 38 14.94 37.63 24.99
CA GLY A 38 16.08 38.35 24.40
C GLY A 38 15.85 38.90 22.99
N LEU A 39 14.77 38.53 22.30
CA LEU A 39 14.51 38.92 20.91
C LEU A 39 13.09 39.46 20.79
N GLY A 40 12.96 40.78 20.64
CA GLY A 40 11.69 41.51 20.53
C GLY A 40 10.90 41.24 19.25
N GLN A 41 10.44 40.01 19.04
CA GLN A 41 9.52 39.60 17.96
C GLN A 41 8.40 38.72 18.51
N GLY A 42 7.52 39.31 19.31
CA GLY A 42 6.61 38.61 20.24
C GLY A 42 5.25 38.13 19.73
N ARG A 43 5.07 37.73 18.46
CA ARG A 43 3.79 37.08 18.05
C ARG A 43 3.91 35.93 17.04
N ALA A 44 4.72 36.06 15.98
CA ALA A 44 4.84 35.01 14.96
C ALA A 44 5.59 33.77 15.47
N PHE A 45 6.65 33.96 16.26
CA PHE A 45 7.44 32.86 16.80
C PHE A 45 6.68 32.03 17.84
N SER A 46 5.86 32.69 18.67
CA SER A 46 5.01 32.02 19.67
C SER A 46 3.91 31.16 19.04
N ILE A 47 3.39 31.56 17.86
CA ILE A 47 2.39 30.77 17.12
C ILE A 47 3.03 29.54 16.49
N ILE A 48 4.21 29.66 15.88
CA ILE A 48 4.92 28.52 15.27
C ILE A 48 5.34 27.51 16.35
N VAL A 49 5.85 27.98 17.48
CA VAL A 49 6.19 27.09 18.61
C VAL A 49 4.93 26.46 19.21
N ALA A 50 3.82 27.19 19.34
CA ALA A 50 2.56 26.62 19.81
C ALA A 50 2.03 25.57 18.83
N VAL A 51 2.02 25.82 17.51
CA VAL A 51 1.57 24.86 16.49
C VAL A 51 2.47 23.62 16.46
N CYS A 52 3.79 23.78 16.51
CA CYS A 52 4.72 22.65 16.56
C CYS A 52 4.57 21.84 17.85
N VAL A 53 4.40 22.49 19.00
CA VAL A 53 4.15 21.81 20.28
C VAL A 53 2.80 21.13 20.27
N THR A 54 1.74 21.74 19.72
CA THR A 54 0.43 21.13 19.59
C THR A 54 0.48 19.94 18.63
N LEU A 55 1.15 20.01 17.48
CA LEU A 55 1.29 18.89 16.55
C LEU A 55 2.16 17.75 17.13
N LEU A 56 3.22 18.09 17.87
CA LEU A 56 4.04 17.10 18.57
C LEU A 56 3.29 16.45 19.72
N VAL A 57 2.52 17.22 20.49
CA VAL A 57 1.68 16.72 21.58
C VAL A 57 0.49 15.95 21.04
N ASP A 58 -0.12 16.33 19.91
CA ASP A 58 -1.24 15.60 19.30
C ASP A 58 -0.77 14.28 18.67
N ASN A 59 0.39 14.27 17.99
CA ASN A 59 1.00 13.02 17.51
C ASN A 59 1.47 12.12 18.67
N TRP A 60 1.99 12.70 19.75
CA TRP A 60 2.39 11.93 20.94
C TRP A 60 1.19 11.42 21.74
N LEU A 61 0.12 12.20 21.87
CA LEU A 61 -1.15 11.79 22.51
C LEU A 61 -1.88 10.75 21.66
N ARG A 62 -1.89 10.85 20.33
CA ARG A 62 -2.41 9.80 19.44
C ARG A 62 -1.58 8.52 19.55
N GLY A 63 -0.26 8.62 19.58
CA GLY A 63 0.65 7.49 19.83
C GLY A 63 0.47 6.86 21.22
N ALA A 64 0.29 7.67 22.27
CA ALA A 64 0.10 7.22 23.65
C ALA A 64 -1.31 6.64 23.89
N PHE A 65 -2.36 7.21 23.30
CA PHE A 65 -3.71 6.63 23.31
C PHE A 65 -3.77 5.32 22.53
N HIS A 66 -2.95 5.15 21.48
CA HIS A 66 -2.85 3.89 20.75
C HIS A 66 -2.03 2.84 21.49
N LEU A 67 -0.96 3.22 22.18
CA LEU A 67 -0.29 2.32 23.13
C LEU A 67 -1.23 1.90 24.26
N LEU A 68 -2.07 2.81 24.77
CA LEU A 68 -3.11 2.50 25.75
C LEU A 68 -4.27 1.69 25.16
N ALA A 69 -4.65 1.87 23.89
CA ALA A 69 -5.65 1.03 23.23
C ALA A 69 -5.10 -0.39 22.97
N LEU A 70 -3.84 -0.50 22.54
CA LEU A 70 -3.10 -1.76 22.42
C LEU A 70 -2.83 -2.39 23.78
N GLU A 71 -2.59 -1.61 24.84
CA GLU A 71 -2.46 -2.09 26.22
C GLU A 71 -3.81 -2.44 26.85
N HIS A 72 -4.91 -1.80 26.49
CA HIS A 72 -6.26 -2.18 26.92
C HIS A 72 -6.70 -3.47 26.22
N ILE A 73 -6.27 -3.65 24.96
CA ILE A 73 -6.37 -4.91 24.21
C ILE A 73 -5.44 -5.99 24.80
N ARG A 74 -4.25 -5.64 25.33
CA ARG A 74 -3.33 -6.57 26.03
C ARG A 74 -3.70 -6.86 27.49
N GLY A 75 -4.40 -5.95 28.17
CA GLY A 75 -4.58 -5.94 29.62
C GLY A 75 -5.85 -6.64 30.12
N GLY A 76 -6.69 -7.14 29.21
CA GLY A 76 -7.91 -7.90 29.56
C GLY A 76 -8.08 -9.21 28.80
N ALA A 77 -7.18 -9.51 27.85
CA ALA A 77 -7.20 -10.74 27.08
C ALA A 77 -5.93 -11.53 27.42
N ASP A 78 -6.09 -12.59 28.21
CA ASP A 78 -5.11 -13.65 28.28
C ASP A 78 -5.09 -14.34 26.90
N TRP A 79 -4.11 -13.97 26.07
CA TRP A 79 -4.04 -14.39 24.67
C TRP A 79 -3.81 -15.89 24.52
N ASP A 80 -3.26 -16.55 25.54
CA ASP A 80 -3.11 -18.01 25.58
C ASP A 80 -4.47 -18.72 25.72
N THR A 81 -5.46 -18.10 26.38
CA THR A 81 -6.83 -18.65 26.44
C THR A 81 -7.70 -18.27 25.23
N LEU A 82 -7.34 -17.26 24.43
CA LEU A 82 -8.01 -16.93 23.16
C LEU A 82 -7.58 -17.85 22.00
N HIS A 83 -6.40 -18.47 22.10
CA HIS A 83 -5.98 -19.55 21.22
C HIS A 83 -6.57 -20.92 21.61
N ALA A 84 -6.96 -21.10 22.88
CA ALA A 84 -7.47 -22.37 23.41
C ALA A 84 -9.00 -22.46 23.55
N ARG A 85 -9.75 -21.37 23.34
CA ARG A 85 -11.21 -21.41 23.34
C ARG A 85 -11.74 -21.78 21.95
N PRO A 86 -12.52 -22.86 21.82
CA PRO A 86 -13.34 -23.06 20.65
C PRO A 86 -14.21 -21.81 20.44
N SER A 87 -14.44 -21.46 19.18
CA SER A 87 -15.46 -20.48 18.81
C SER A 87 -16.71 -20.65 19.70
N PRO A 88 -17.36 -19.58 20.17
CA PRO A 88 -18.65 -19.69 20.87
C PRO A 88 -19.76 -20.31 20.01
N LEU A 89 -19.48 -20.56 18.72
CA LEU A 89 -20.27 -21.39 17.84
C LEU A 89 -19.56 -22.75 17.73
N GLY A 90 -20.00 -23.69 18.56
CA GLY A 90 -19.36 -25.00 18.76
C GLY A 90 -19.07 -25.75 17.46
N GLY A 91 -17.84 -26.25 17.37
CA GLY A 91 -17.36 -27.19 16.37
C GLY A 91 -15.97 -27.64 16.80
N GLU A 92 -15.79 -28.95 16.92
CA GLU A 92 -14.54 -29.60 17.33
C GLU A 92 -13.36 -29.23 16.42
N ALA A 93 -12.14 -29.47 16.91
CA ALA A 93 -10.87 -29.22 16.23
C ALA A 93 -10.80 -29.94 14.86
N GLY A 94 -11.37 -29.29 13.86
CA GLY A 94 -11.40 -29.67 12.46
C GLY A 94 -11.83 -28.44 11.68
N ASP A 95 -10.93 -27.93 10.85
CA ASP A 95 -11.14 -26.79 9.95
C ASP A 95 -11.34 -25.41 10.63
N THR A 96 -10.28 -24.62 10.74
CA THR A 96 -10.29 -23.21 11.18
C THR A 96 -10.94 -22.26 10.15
N SER A 97 -11.85 -22.75 9.30
CA SER A 97 -12.44 -22.05 8.14
C SER A 97 -13.76 -21.33 8.41
N THR A 98 -14.22 -21.23 9.66
CA THR A 98 -15.59 -20.80 9.97
C THR A 98 -15.77 -19.31 10.33
N ALA A 99 -14.71 -18.50 10.30
CA ALA A 99 -14.95 -17.05 10.17
C ALA A 99 -15.59 -16.81 8.78
N PRO A 100 -16.69 -16.06 8.66
CA PRO A 100 -17.27 -15.65 7.37
C PRO A 100 -16.35 -14.62 6.70
N GLY A 101 -15.13 -15.04 6.36
CA GLY A 101 -14.18 -14.27 5.57
C GLY A 101 -14.60 -14.35 4.10
N TRP A 102 -14.38 -13.25 3.38
CA TRP A 102 -14.58 -13.24 1.93
C TRP A 102 -13.77 -14.36 1.27
N LYS A 103 -14.45 -15.16 0.44
CA LYS A 103 -13.84 -16.25 -0.32
C LYS A 103 -13.65 -15.79 -1.75
N LEU A 104 -12.43 -15.91 -2.26
CA LEU A 104 -12.14 -15.72 -3.68
C LEU A 104 -13.05 -16.65 -4.49
N PRO A 105 -13.85 -16.11 -5.43
CA PRO A 105 -14.72 -16.95 -6.24
C PRO A 105 -13.90 -18.00 -6.98
N ALA A 106 -14.44 -19.22 -7.09
CA ALA A 106 -13.70 -20.38 -7.56
C ALA A 106 -13.13 -20.18 -8.97
N GLU A 107 -13.86 -19.46 -9.82
CA GLU A 107 -13.45 -19.09 -11.17
C GLU A 107 -12.19 -18.22 -11.20
N TYR A 108 -11.99 -17.33 -10.22
CA TYR A 108 -10.82 -16.45 -10.15
C TYR A 108 -9.62 -17.10 -9.47
N LYS A 109 -9.84 -18.13 -8.64
CA LYS A 109 -8.77 -18.83 -7.91
C LYS A 109 -7.69 -19.41 -8.82
N ALA A 110 -8.09 -19.97 -9.98
CA ALA A 110 -7.15 -20.49 -10.96
C ALA A 110 -6.57 -19.39 -11.88
N GLN A 111 -7.29 -18.28 -12.04
CA GLN A 111 -6.98 -17.23 -13.00
C GLN A 111 -5.98 -16.19 -12.48
N ILE A 112 -5.86 -16.04 -11.17
CA ILE A 112 -4.99 -15.05 -10.54
C ILE A 112 -3.74 -15.73 -9.98
N VAL A 113 -2.57 -15.18 -10.31
CA VAL A 113 -1.27 -15.57 -9.75
C VAL A 113 -0.57 -14.36 -9.15
N VAL A 114 0.37 -14.59 -8.24
CA VAL A 114 1.18 -13.54 -7.60
C VAL A 114 2.64 -13.70 -8.02
N ALA A 115 3.32 -12.59 -8.29
CA ALA A 115 4.74 -12.57 -8.63
C ALA A 115 5.47 -11.61 -7.68
N VAL A 116 6.48 -12.12 -6.97
CA VAL A 116 7.15 -11.38 -5.87
C VAL A 116 8.67 -11.48 -6.00
N PRO A 117 9.41 -10.36 -5.95
CA PRO A 117 10.86 -10.41 -5.80
C PRO A 117 11.22 -10.92 -4.40
N LEU A 118 12.11 -11.89 -4.32
CA LEU A 118 12.57 -12.43 -3.04
C LEU A 118 14.02 -12.05 -2.77
N SER A 119 14.25 -11.45 -1.61
CA SER A 119 15.57 -11.28 -1.00
C SER A 119 15.81 -12.37 0.07
N PRO A 120 17.07 -12.69 0.43
CA PRO A 120 17.35 -13.62 1.52
C PRO A 120 16.70 -13.22 2.86
N SER A 121 16.59 -11.91 3.14
CA SER A 121 15.90 -11.34 4.31
C SER A 121 14.37 -11.40 4.20
N GLY A 122 13.82 -11.69 3.03
CA GLY A 122 12.39 -11.77 2.73
C GLY A 122 11.68 -13.03 3.24
N ARG A 123 12.43 -14.03 3.74
CA ARG A 123 11.87 -15.36 4.07
C ARG A 123 10.75 -15.32 5.11
N ASP A 124 10.88 -14.48 6.13
CA ASP A 124 9.86 -14.35 7.16
C ASP A 124 8.61 -13.62 6.64
N TRP A 125 8.80 -12.68 5.70
CA TRP A 125 7.71 -11.94 5.03
C TRP A 125 6.82 -12.82 4.17
N ILE A 126 7.40 -13.85 3.54
CA ILE A 126 6.63 -14.88 2.83
C ILE A 126 5.61 -15.50 3.78
N LYS A 127 6.06 -16.04 4.92
CA LYS A 127 5.19 -16.68 5.91
C LYS A 127 4.14 -15.71 6.45
N ALA A 128 4.53 -14.44 6.63
CA ALA A 128 3.65 -13.37 7.10
C ALA A 128 2.48 -13.11 6.16
N GLY A 129 2.79 -13.05 4.86
CA GLY A 129 1.82 -12.70 3.84
C GLY A 129 0.90 -13.83 3.37
N ARG A 130 1.07 -15.05 3.88
CA ARG A 130 0.22 -16.21 3.52
C ARG A 130 -1.27 -15.95 3.72
N ALA A 131 -1.62 -15.18 4.76
CA ALA A 131 -3.01 -14.88 5.08
C ALA A 131 -3.73 -14.16 3.92
N TRP A 132 -3.05 -13.23 3.24
CA TRP A 132 -3.65 -12.42 2.17
C TRP A 132 -3.48 -13.02 0.77
N ARG A 133 -2.50 -13.91 0.56
CA ARG A 133 -2.36 -14.73 -0.66
C ARG A 133 -3.09 -16.06 -0.59
N ARG A 134 -3.87 -16.30 0.47
CA ARG A 134 -4.49 -17.61 0.73
C ARG A 134 -5.28 -18.09 -0.50
N GLY A 135 -4.88 -19.25 -1.01
CA GLY A 135 -5.55 -19.90 -2.12
C GLY A 135 -5.10 -19.44 -3.51
N LEU A 136 -4.14 -18.51 -3.60
CA LEU A 136 -3.48 -18.14 -4.85
C LEU A 136 -2.19 -18.95 -5.04
N ARG A 137 -1.77 -19.08 -6.30
CA ARG A 137 -0.42 -19.52 -6.64
C ARG A 137 0.51 -18.32 -6.65
N ALA A 138 1.68 -18.45 -6.04
CA ALA A 138 2.66 -17.38 -5.92
C ALA A 138 4.04 -17.83 -6.40
N ALA A 139 4.65 -17.03 -7.27
CA ALA A 139 6.02 -17.21 -7.73
C ALA A 139 6.95 -16.23 -7.02
N TYR A 140 7.90 -16.76 -6.27
CA TYR A 140 8.98 -16.02 -5.64
C TYR A 140 10.24 -16.14 -6.47
N VAL A 141 10.69 -15.02 -7.04
CA VAL A 141 11.88 -15.00 -7.89
C VAL A 141 13.07 -14.52 -7.07
N ALA A 142 14.06 -15.39 -6.92
CA ALA A 142 15.22 -15.18 -6.05
C ALA A 142 16.54 -15.32 -6.82
N ASP A 143 17.57 -14.63 -6.36
CA ASP A 143 18.98 -14.79 -6.79
C ASP A 143 19.73 -15.84 -5.97
N PHE A 144 19.00 -16.65 -5.19
CA PHE A 144 19.50 -17.78 -4.43
C PHE A 144 18.61 -18.99 -4.65
N ASN A 145 19.18 -20.18 -4.48
CA ASN A 145 18.41 -21.41 -4.49
C ASN A 145 17.69 -21.56 -3.15
N ALA A 146 16.36 -21.65 -3.18
CA ALA A 146 15.57 -22.02 -2.01
C ALA A 146 15.94 -23.43 -1.53
N ASP A 147 16.21 -23.56 -0.23
CA ASP A 147 16.49 -24.85 0.39
C ASP A 147 15.22 -25.76 0.40
N ALA A 148 15.43 -27.04 0.68
CA ALA A 148 14.36 -28.02 0.66
C ALA A 148 13.25 -27.71 1.67
N GLU A 149 13.60 -27.14 2.84
CA GLU A 149 12.65 -26.77 3.88
C GLU A 149 11.71 -25.67 3.38
N LEU A 150 12.26 -24.58 2.84
CA LEU A 150 11.48 -23.47 2.30
C LEU A 150 10.57 -23.92 1.15
N ARG A 151 11.06 -24.78 0.26
CA ARG A 151 10.27 -25.32 -0.86
C ARG A 151 9.13 -26.22 -0.40
N LEU A 152 9.38 -27.09 0.58
CA LEU A 152 8.36 -27.98 1.13
C LEU A 152 7.28 -27.20 1.88
N ASP A 153 7.69 -26.27 2.75
CA ASP A 153 6.78 -25.40 3.49
C ASP A 153 5.95 -24.53 2.55
N GLY A 154 6.58 -23.83 1.60
CA GLY A 154 5.87 -22.99 0.63
C GLY A 154 4.94 -23.77 -0.30
N GLY A 155 5.31 -24.99 -0.70
CA GLY A 155 4.48 -25.85 -1.55
C GLY A 155 3.11 -26.17 -0.93
N LEU A 156 3.01 -26.26 0.41
CA LEU A 156 1.74 -26.44 1.13
C LEU A 156 0.80 -25.23 1.00
N HIS A 157 1.32 -24.09 0.58
CA HIS A 157 0.61 -22.83 0.44
C HIS A 157 0.50 -22.35 -1.02
N GLY A 158 0.89 -23.17 -2.00
CA GLY A 158 0.89 -22.78 -3.41
C GLY A 158 2.01 -21.79 -3.76
N GLU A 159 3.08 -21.76 -2.97
CA GLU A 159 4.26 -20.90 -3.16
C GLU A 159 5.35 -21.68 -3.90
N GLU A 160 5.87 -21.11 -4.97
CA GLU A 160 6.91 -21.69 -5.83
C GLU A 160 8.12 -20.76 -5.87
N PHE A 161 9.32 -21.32 -5.75
CA PHE A 161 10.58 -20.56 -5.68
C PHE A 161 11.40 -20.77 -6.94
N ILE A 162 11.61 -19.68 -7.69
CA ILE A 162 12.27 -19.68 -8.99
C ILE A 162 13.63 -18.99 -8.83
N TYR A 163 14.69 -19.71 -9.18
CA TYR A 163 16.02 -19.14 -9.22
C TYR A 163 16.21 -18.35 -10.53
N LEU A 164 16.57 -17.08 -10.40
CA LEU A 164 17.02 -16.24 -11.49
C LEU A 164 18.50 -15.91 -11.29
N ASN A 165 19.35 -16.37 -12.21
CA ASN A 165 20.74 -15.93 -12.23
C ASN A 165 20.79 -14.44 -12.64
N SER A 166 21.00 -13.56 -11.66
CA SER A 166 21.05 -12.11 -11.87
C SER A 166 22.45 -11.59 -12.21
N THR A 167 23.47 -12.47 -12.34
CA THR A 167 24.86 -12.06 -12.59
C THR A 167 25.00 -11.28 -13.91
N ASP A 168 24.24 -11.68 -14.92
CA ASP A 168 24.25 -11.04 -16.24
C ASP A 168 23.13 -10.00 -16.42
N ILE A 169 22.39 -9.71 -15.35
CA ILE A 169 21.30 -8.72 -15.36
C ILE A 169 21.84 -7.43 -14.75
N PRO A 170 21.88 -6.31 -15.50
CA PRO A 170 22.35 -5.03 -14.97
C PRO A 170 21.55 -4.57 -13.75
N PHE A 171 22.15 -3.69 -12.94
CA PHE A 171 21.50 -3.02 -11.80
C PHE A 171 21.16 -3.93 -10.60
N HIS A 172 21.88 -5.06 -10.43
CA HIS A 172 21.80 -5.95 -9.26
C HIS A 172 20.34 -6.31 -8.88
N TYR A 173 19.94 -5.99 -7.64
CA TYR A 173 18.61 -6.27 -7.11
C TYR A 173 17.49 -5.65 -7.96
N TYR A 174 17.69 -4.43 -8.49
CA TYR A 174 16.66 -3.75 -9.28
C TYR A 174 16.42 -4.44 -10.63
N GLY A 175 17.49 -4.89 -11.29
CA GLY A 175 17.37 -5.71 -12.49
C GLY A 175 16.59 -7.00 -12.24
N LYS A 176 16.88 -7.69 -11.13
CA LYS A 176 16.11 -8.88 -10.70
C LYS A 176 14.63 -8.54 -10.48
N ALA A 177 14.33 -7.53 -9.67
CA ALA A 177 12.96 -7.13 -9.35
C ALA A 177 12.16 -6.81 -10.63
N ALA A 178 12.78 -6.11 -11.58
CA ALA A 178 12.16 -5.78 -12.86
C ALA A 178 11.81 -7.00 -13.73
N MET A 179 12.56 -8.09 -13.59
CA MET A 179 12.41 -9.31 -14.37
C MET A 179 11.35 -10.26 -13.79
N VAL A 180 10.93 -10.04 -12.53
CA VAL A 180 10.04 -10.95 -11.80
C VAL A 180 8.75 -11.26 -12.55
N PRO A 181 8.01 -10.28 -13.10
CA PRO A 181 6.77 -10.60 -13.83
C PRO A 181 7.01 -11.52 -15.02
N SER A 182 8.06 -11.27 -15.81
CA SER A 182 8.37 -12.08 -17.00
C SER A 182 8.83 -13.49 -16.66
N VAL A 183 9.63 -13.64 -15.61
CA VAL A 183 10.06 -14.96 -15.12
C VAL A 183 8.86 -15.75 -14.57
N ALA A 184 7.98 -15.10 -13.80
CA ALA A 184 6.75 -15.72 -13.32
C ALA A 184 5.80 -16.09 -14.48
N HIS A 185 5.73 -15.27 -15.53
CA HIS A 185 4.91 -15.55 -16.72
C HIS A 185 5.38 -16.81 -17.44
N GLU A 186 6.68 -16.94 -17.66
CA GLU A 186 7.27 -18.13 -18.29
C GLU A 186 7.06 -19.38 -17.44
N HIS A 187 7.24 -19.26 -16.13
CA HIS A 187 7.04 -20.35 -15.17
C HIS A 187 5.60 -20.85 -15.10
N PHE A 188 4.63 -19.95 -14.92
CA PHE A 188 3.22 -20.35 -14.88
C PHE A 188 2.69 -20.77 -16.24
N GLY A 189 3.20 -20.18 -17.32
CA GLY A 189 2.73 -20.42 -18.69
C GLY A 189 1.46 -19.63 -19.02
N GLN A 190 1.42 -19.05 -20.23
CA GLN A 190 0.37 -18.13 -20.69
C GLN A 190 -1.07 -18.67 -20.73
N TYR A 191 -1.26 -19.99 -20.60
CA TYR A 191 -2.59 -20.62 -20.64
C TYR A 191 -3.12 -20.98 -19.25
N ASN A 192 -2.29 -20.85 -18.21
CA ASN A 192 -2.62 -21.30 -16.87
C ASN A 192 -3.07 -20.16 -15.95
N TYR A 193 -3.09 -18.92 -16.42
CA TYR A 193 -3.57 -17.77 -15.64
C TYR A 193 -4.08 -16.66 -16.58
N LYS A 194 -4.76 -15.66 -16.01
CA LYS A 194 -5.30 -14.49 -16.71
C LYS A 194 -4.76 -13.17 -16.15
N TRP A 195 -4.52 -13.12 -14.84
CA TRP A 195 -4.08 -11.93 -14.13
C TRP A 195 -2.90 -12.25 -13.21
N MET A 196 -1.92 -11.37 -13.19
CA MET A 196 -0.75 -11.44 -12.31
C MET A 196 -0.75 -10.23 -11.39
N LEU A 197 -0.61 -10.49 -10.09
CA LEU A 197 -0.44 -9.47 -9.06
C LEU A 197 1.06 -9.33 -8.80
N TYR A 198 1.64 -8.22 -9.23
CA TYR A 198 3.05 -7.91 -9.01
C TYR A 198 3.19 -6.89 -7.89
N GLY A 199 3.98 -7.23 -6.87
CA GLY A 199 4.28 -6.36 -5.74
C GLY A 199 5.42 -6.93 -4.90
N ASP A 200 5.82 -6.18 -3.87
CA ASP A 200 6.86 -6.56 -2.92
C ASP A 200 6.36 -7.67 -1.95
N ASP A 201 7.27 -8.26 -1.17
CA ASP A 201 6.95 -9.33 -0.22
C ASP A 201 6.09 -8.88 0.97
N ASP A 202 5.89 -7.57 1.11
CA ASP A 202 5.09 -6.87 2.10
C ASP A 202 3.89 -6.08 1.49
N THR A 203 3.59 -6.28 0.20
CA THR A 203 2.40 -5.72 -0.46
C THR A 203 1.18 -6.57 -0.15
N ILE A 204 0.25 -6.11 0.67
CA ILE A 204 -0.98 -6.83 1.02
C ILE A 204 -2.04 -6.61 -0.07
N TRP A 205 -2.70 -7.67 -0.55
CA TRP A 205 -3.76 -7.58 -1.57
C TRP A 205 -5.14 -7.90 -1.02
N PHE A 206 -6.12 -7.08 -1.39
CA PHE A 206 -7.54 -7.27 -1.09
C PHE A 206 -8.25 -7.80 -2.31
N LEU A 207 -8.31 -9.13 -2.39
CA LEU A 207 -8.73 -9.85 -3.59
C LEU A 207 -10.19 -9.58 -4.00
N ASP A 208 -11.05 -9.12 -3.08
CA ASP A 208 -12.41 -8.69 -3.40
C ASP A 208 -12.42 -7.46 -4.29
N SER A 209 -11.54 -6.50 -4.02
CA SER A 209 -11.35 -5.33 -4.88
C SER A 209 -10.68 -5.71 -6.20
N VAL A 210 -9.64 -6.57 -6.17
CA VAL A 210 -8.97 -7.08 -7.38
C VAL A 210 -9.98 -7.68 -8.35
N VAL A 211 -10.85 -8.59 -7.88
CA VAL A 211 -11.90 -9.21 -8.71
C VAL A 211 -12.85 -8.16 -9.27
N ASN A 212 -13.25 -7.16 -8.46
CA ASN A 212 -14.13 -6.09 -8.93
C ASN A 212 -13.52 -5.25 -10.05
N ILE A 213 -12.21 -5.03 -10.03
CA ILE A 213 -11.48 -4.33 -11.09
C ILE A 213 -11.43 -5.18 -12.36
N VAL A 214 -11.02 -6.45 -12.26
CA VAL A 214 -10.71 -7.26 -13.44
C VAL A 214 -11.92 -7.93 -14.10
N LYS A 215 -13.06 -8.07 -13.40
CA LYS A 215 -14.23 -8.82 -13.90
C LYS A 215 -14.83 -8.28 -15.21
N GLY A 216 -14.64 -7.00 -15.49
CA GLY A 216 -15.16 -6.34 -16.70
C GLY A 216 -14.14 -6.18 -17.82
N LEU A 217 -12.92 -6.67 -17.63
CA LEU A 217 -11.80 -6.47 -18.55
C LEU A 217 -11.46 -7.75 -19.31
N ASP A 218 -11.04 -7.61 -20.56
CA ASP A 218 -10.53 -8.72 -21.36
C ASP A 218 -9.06 -9.00 -20.96
N PRO A 219 -8.75 -10.14 -20.32
CA PRO A 219 -7.38 -10.45 -19.90
C PRO A 219 -6.41 -10.67 -21.07
N ASP A 220 -6.91 -10.90 -22.29
CA ASP A 220 -6.07 -11.06 -23.47
C ASP A 220 -5.62 -9.71 -24.06
N MET A 221 -6.17 -8.59 -23.58
CA MET A 221 -5.70 -7.23 -23.86
C MET A 221 -4.60 -6.80 -22.88
N PRO A 222 -3.60 -6.01 -23.31
CA PRO A 222 -2.47 -5.62 -22.47
C PRO A 222 -2.83 -4.50 -21.49
N HIS A 223 -3.32 -4.90 -20.32
CA HIS A 223 -3.56 -4.04 -19.18
C HIS A 223 -2.39 -4.03 -18.19
N LEU A 224 -1.99 -2.82 -17.80
CA LEU A 224 -1.21 -2.48 -16.62
C LEU A 224 -2.10 -1.59 -15.74
N ILE A 225 -2.56 -2.09 -14.60
CA ILE A 225 -3.58 -1.42 -13.78
C ILE A 225 -2.98 -1.01 -12.43
N THR A 226 -3.00 0.28 -12.14
CA THR A 226 -2.64 0.90 -10.86
C THR A 226 -2.97 2.40 -10.92
N ASP A 227 -3.32 3.00 -9.79
CA ASP A 227 -3.36 4.46 -9.60
C ASP A 227 -2.22 4.99 -8.72
N HIS A 228 -1.32 4.11 -8.28
CA HIS A 228 -0.20 4.48 -7.43
C HIS A 228 1.06 4.74 -8.28
N LEU A 229 0.96 5.75 -9.12
CA LEU A 229 2.04 6.22 -10.00
C LEU A 229 2.84 7.33 -9.32
N TRP A 230 4.16 7.27 -9.47
CA TRP A 230 5.01 8.43 -9.33
C TRP A 230 4.83 9.32 -10.56
N PHE A 231 4.60 10.60 -10.32
CA PHE A 231 4.63 11.64 -11.34
C PHE A 231 4.87 12.99 -10.66
N TRP A 232 5.11 14.02 -11.45
CA TRP A 232 5.52 15.31 -10.92
C TRP A 232 4.31 16.18 -10.65
N GLY A 233 4.16 16.65 -9.40
CA GLY A 233 3.04 17.50 -9.02
C GLY A 233 3.32 18.96 -9.34
N HIS A 234 2.55 19.56 -10.25
CA HIS A 234 2.58 21.02 -10.43
C HIS A 234 1.71 21.70 -9.36
N THR A 235 2.33 22.18 -8.29
CA THR A 235 1.67 23.15 -7.39
C THR A 235 2.11 24.56 -7.78
N GLU A 236 1.19 25.44 -8.14
CA GLU A 236 1.53 26.85 -8.44
C GLU A 236 2.30 27.45 -7.26
N GLY A 237 3.52 27.94 -7.52
CA GLY A 237 4.37 28.61 -6.52
C GLY A 237 5.32 27.71 -5.71
N SER A 238 5.35 26.38 -5.95
CA SER A 238 6.33 25.48 -5.35
C SER A 238 7.27 24.89 -6.40
N PRO A 239 8.55 24.62 -6.08
CA PRO A 239 9.34 23.68 -6.87
C PRO A 239 8.60 22.34 -6.91
N SER A 240 8.18 21.94 -8.09
CA SER A 240 8.83 20.86 -8.80
C SER A 240 9.36 19.63 -8.06
N HIS A 241 8.50 18.77 -7.50
CA HIS A 241 8.97 17.50 -6.94
C HIS A 241 8.13 16.29 -7.40
N PRO A 242 8.75 15.11 -7.56
CA PRO A 242 8.01 13.86 -7.73
C PRO A 242 7.10 13.62 -6.53
N VAL A 243 5.84 13.29 -6.78
CA VAL A 243 4.85 12.90 -5.79
C VAL A 243 4.28 11.54 -6.14
N HIS A 244 3.83 10.79 -5.14
CA HIS A 244 3.11 9.55 -5.35
C HIS A 244 2.16 9.29 -4.17
N PRO A 245 0.94 8.78 -4.40
CA PRO A 245 0.30 8.66 -5.71
C PRO A 245 0.06 10.06 -6.32
N ALA A 246 0.41 10.22 -7.59
CA ALA A 246 0.26 11.49 -8.28
C ALA A 246 -1.09 11.63 -8.96
N ALA A 247 -1.88 12.61 -8.52
CA ALA A 247 -3.21 12.89 -9.04
C ALA A 247 -3.24 13.16 -10.55
N ASP A 248 -2.22 13.86 -11.01
CA ASP A 248 -2.05 14.35 -12.37
C ASP A 248 -1.31 13.37 -13.28
N ALA A 249 -0.86 12.22 -12.78
CA ALA A 249 -0.23 11.18 -13.56
C ALA A 249 -1.14 10.72 -14.71
N PRO A 250 -0.70 10.82 -15.99
CA PRO A 250 -1.48 10.37 -17.13
C PRO A 250 -1.81 8.88 -17.06
N ARG A 251 -3.11 8.55 -17.16
CA ARG A 251 -3.65 7.19 -17.15
C ARG A 251 -5.05 7.16 -17.74
N CYS A 252 -5.44 6.03 -18.33
CA CYS A 252 -6.79 5.87 -18.87
C CYS A 252 -7.77 5.43 -17.77
N LEU A 253 -9.06 5.67 -17.98
CA LEU A 253 -10.12 5.05 -17.20
C LEU A 253 -10.35 3.59 -17.65
N PRO A 254 -10.88 2.70 -16.79
CA PRO A 254 -11.32 1.37 -17.21
C PRO A 254 -12.30 1.41 -18.39
N CYS A 255 -12.29 0.38 -19.23
CA CYS A 255 -13.31 0.27 -20.27
C CYS A 255 -14.70 0.12 -19.64
N GLY A 256 -15.72 0.77 -20.23
CA GLY A 256 -17.09 0.78 -19.69
C GLY A 256 -17.29 1.65 -18.45
N TYR A 257 -16.29 2.44 -18.06
CA TYR A 257 -16.41 3.39 -16.95
C TYR A 257 -17.51 4.42 -17.20
N ASN A 258 -18.32 4.70 -16.17
CA ASN A 258 -19.35 5.74 -16.24
C ASN A 258 -18.71 7.14 -16.12
N THR A 259 -18.38 7.74 -17.25
CA THR A 259 -17.75 9.07 -17.31
C THR A 259 -18.65 10.19 -16.76
N SER A 260 -19.96 9.98 -16.61
CA SER A 260 -20.83 10.95 -15.95
C SER A 260 -20.47 11.17 -14.47
N LEU A 261 -19.76 10.22 -13.84
CA LEU A 261 -19.24 10.39 -12.48
C LEU A 261 -18.12 11.45 -12.38
N LEU A 262 -17.55 11.84 -13.53
CA LEU A 262 -16.51 12.85 -13.61
C LEU A 262 -17.05 14.25 -13.94
N ALA A 263 -18.35 14.35 -14.22
CA ALA A 263 -18.98 15.60 -14.61
C ALA A 263 -18.86 16.64 -13.49
N GLY A 264 -18.28 17.80 -13.81
CA GLY A 264 -18.08 18.89 -12.86
C GLY A 264 -16.83 18.78 -11.97
N LEU A 265 -16.06 17.69 -12.08
CA LEU A 265 -14.76 17.59 -11.42
C LEU A 265 -13.70 18.38 -12.19
N ALA A 266 -12.89 19.15 -11.47
CA ALA A 266 -11.73 19.84 -12.02
C ALA A 266 -10.57 18.84 -12.19
N LEU A 267 -10.58 18.09 -13.28
CA LEU A 267 -9.52 17.13 -13.57
C LEU A 267 -8.29 17.78 -14.21
N PRO A 268 -7.07 17.29 -13.91
CA PRO A 268 -5.84 17.82 -14.51
C PRO A 268 -5.76 17.58 -16.02
N PHE A 269 -6.42 16.53 -16.52
CA PHE A 269 -6.62 16.22 -17.93
C PHE A 269 -7.93 15.43 -18.09
N ASP A 270 -8.42 15.26 -19.32
CA ASP A 270 -9.60 14.44 -19.63
C ASP A 270 -9.16 12.99 -19.92
N PRO A 271 -9.28 12.03 -18.98
CA PRO A 271 -8.74 10.70 -19.18
C PRO A 271 -9.59 9.88 -20.16
N PRO A 272 -8.98 9.34 -21.24
CA PRO A 272 -9.71 8.51 -22.20
C PRO A 272 -10.02 7.12 -21.60
N LEU A 273 -10.98 6.42 -22.19
CA LEU A 273 -11.28 5.03 -21.85
C LEU A 273 -10.21 4.07 -22.41
N ALA A 274 -9.84 3.08 -21.61
CA ALA A 274 -8.94 1.98 -21.97
C ALA A 274 -9.63 0.90 -22.82
N CYS A 275 -10.38 1.26 -23.88
CA CYS A 275 -11.06 0.30 -24.77
C CYS A 275 -10.33 0.17 -26.12
N PRO A 276 -9.71 -0.97 -26.49
CA PRO A 276 -9.66 -2.24 -25.75
C PRO A 276 -8.65 -2.26 -24.59
N PHE A 277 -7.62 -1.41 -24.65
CA PHE A 277 -6.68 -1.15 -23.54
C PHE A 277 -6.14 0.28 -23.62
N CYS A 278 -5.34 0.69 -22.64
CA CYS A 278 -4.73 2.02 -22.59
C CYS A 278 -3.41 2.08 -23.35
N THR A 279 -3.21 3.13 -24.15
CA THR A 279 -1.97 3.36 -24.90
C THR A 279 -1.49 4.79 -24.75
N TRP A 280 -0.19 4.99 -24.98
CA TRP A 280 0.40 6.32 -24.99
C TRP A 280 -0.23 7.24 -26.04
N GLN A 281 -0.62 6.71 -27.20
CA GLN A 281 -1.29 7.48 -28.25
C GLN A 281 -2.64 8.02 -27.79
N LYS A 282 -3.42 7.24 -27.03
CA LYS A 282 -4.70 7.69 -26.48
C LYS A 282 -4.50 8.81 -25.46
N LEU A 283 -3.54 8.64 -24.55
CA LEU A 283 -3.25 9.65 -23.54
C LEU A 283 -2.74 10.95 -24.19
N CYS A 284 -1.82 10.87 -25.14
CA CYS A 284 -1.32 12.02 -25.89
C CYS A 284 -2.42 12.77 -26.64
N ALA A 285 -3.37 12.04 -27.24
CA ALA A 285 -4.50 12.64 -27.95
C ALA A 285 -5.47 13.38 -27.00
N ALA A 286 -5.63 12.89 -25.78
CA ALA A 286 -6.53 13.47 -24.78
C ALA A 286 -5.88 14.61 -23.97
N ASP A 287 -4.59 14.49 -23.66
CA ASP A 287 -3.83 15.46 -22.87
C ASP A 287 -3.23 16.58 -23.73
N VAL A 288 -4.11 17.33 -24.38
CA VAL A 288 -3.75 18.41 -25.31
C VAL A 288 -2.94 19.52 -24.64
N LYS A 289 -3.09 19.71 -23.32
CA LYS A 289 -2.42 20.76 -22.55
C LYS A 289 -0.98 20.40 -22.19
N ARG A 290 -0.68 19.13 -21.95
CA ARG A 290 0.65 18.67 -21.53
C ARG A 290 1.33 17.83 -22.60
N ARG A 291 1.07 18.14 -23.89
CA ARG A 291 1.63 17.39 -25.04
C ARG A 291 3.16 17.23 -24.99
N SER A 292 3.86 18.16 -24.35
CA SER A 292 5.32 18.11 -24.16
C SER A 292 5.83 16.94 -23.30
N ILE A 293 4.98 16.29 -22.50
CA ILE A 293 5.38 15.12 -21.69
C ILE A 293 5.43 13.82 -22.51
N TYR A 294 4.87 13.83 -23.73
CA TYR A 294 4.88 12.70 -24.64
C TYR A 294 6.01 12.82 -25.67
N GLY A 295 6.35 11.71 -26.32
CA GLY A 295 7.18 11.74 -27.53
C GLY A 295 6.50 12.51 -28.66
N ASP A 296 7.27 13.01 -29.62
CA ASP A 296 6.72 13.70 -30.81
C ASP A 296 5.79 12.78 -31.62
N ASP A 297 6.00 11.47 -31.55
CA ASP A 297 5.19 10.39 -32.11
C ASP A 297 4.03 9.95 -31.19
N CYS A 298 3.76 10.70 -30.12
CA CYS A 298 2.85 10.31 -29.03
C CYS A 298 3.25 8.98 -28.35
N GLY A 299 4.53 8.60 -28.41
CA GLY A 299 5.09 7.48 -27.67
C GLY A 299 5.47 7.85 -26.23
N PHE A 300 5.88 6.83 -25.45
CA PHE A 300 6.46 7.06 -24.14
C PHE A 300 7.82 7.75 -24.26
N ARG A 301 7.99 8.86 -23.56
CA ARG A 301 9.26 9.57 -23.43
C ARG A 301 9.79 9.45 -21.99
N PRO A 302 10.61 8.44 -21.69
CA PRO A 302 11.38 8.46 -20.46
C PRO A 302 12.37 9.61 -20.58
N ARG A 303 12.39 10.51 -19.59
CA ARG A 303 13.01 11.85 -19.58
C ARG A 303 12.11 12.95 -20.14
N TYR A 304 11.20 13.42 -19.29
CA TYR A 304 10.85 14.84 -19.30
C TYR A 304 12.01 15.61 -18.62
N PRO A 305 12.69 16.55 -19.31
CA PRO A 305 13.87 17.21 -18.75
C PRO A 305 13.51 18.20 -17.62
N PRO A 306 14.26 18.26 -16.50
CA PRO A 306 15.42 17.44 -16.13
C PRO A 306 15.19 16.42 -15.00
N GLU A 307 14.01 16.27 -14.39
CA GLU A 307 13.91 15.70 -13.02
C GLU A 307 12.64 14.86 -12.72
N ALA A 308 11.96 14.26 -13.70
CA ALA A 308 10.67 13.60 -13.44
C ALA A 308 10.69 12.06 -13.59
N GLU A 309 10.36 11.37 -12.50
CA GLU A 309 10.02 9.95 -12.45
C GLU A 309 8.56 9.75 -12.88
N PHE A 310 8.32 8.95 -13.93
CA PHE A 310 7.00 8.40 -14.24
C PHE A 310 7.08 6.88 -14.22
N LEU A 311 6.53 6.26 -13.18
CA LEU A 311 6.56 4.82 -12.98
C LEU A 311 5.45 4.36 -12.03
N ALA A 312 5.05 3.11 -12.13
CA ALA A 312 4.19 2.46 -11.15
C ALA A 312 5.02 2.03 -9.95
N HIS A 313 4.58 2.41 -8.74
CA HIS A 313 5.27 2.06 -7.49
C HIS A 313 5.15 0.55 -7.21
N GLY A 314 6.28 -0.15 -7.16
CA GLY A 314 6.32 -1.61 -7.00
C GLY A 314 5.61 -2.11 -5.74
N GLY A 315 5.96 -1.55 -4.58
CA GLY A 315 5.34 -1.91 -3.29
C GLY A 315 3.87 -1.47 -3.17
N GLY A 316 3.42 -0.54 -4.02
CA GLY A 316 2.00 -0.17 -4.12
C GLY A 316 1.17 -1.25 -4.80
N GLY A 317 1.80 -2.13 -5.58
CA GLY A 317 1.16 -3.20 -6.33
C GLY A 317 0.69 -2.78 -7.72
N ILE A 318 0.77 -3.73 -8.65
CA ILE A 318 0.36 -3.58 -10.04
C ILE A 318 -0.38 -4.84 -10.49
N ILE A 319 -1.56 -4.69 -11.09
CA ILE A 319 -2.26 -5.81 -11.74
C ILE A 319 -1.86 -5.84 -13.22
N LEU A 320 -1.40 -7.01 -13.67
CA LEU A 320 -0.91 -7.25 -15.02
C LEU A 320 -1.78 -8.31 -15.69
N SER A 321 -2.29 -8.01 -16.87
CA SER A 321 -2.99 -8.98 -17.72
C SER A 321 -2.02 -9.99 -18.36
N VAL A 322 -2.52 -11.18 -18.69
CA VAL A 322 -1.76 -12.13 -19.51
C VAL A 322 -1.46 -11.57 -20.91
N GLY A 323 -2.35 -10.74 -21.47
CA GLY A 323 -2.13 -10.02 -22.72
C GLY A 323 -0.86 -9.14 -22.69
N LEU A 324 -0.64 -8.41 -21.60
CA LEU A 324 0.57 -7.62 -21.41
C LEU A 324 1.80 -8.51 -21.25
N MET A 325 1.69 -9.58 -20.46
CA MET A 325 2.83 -10.45 -20.19
C MET A 325 3.35 -11.18 -21.43
N ARG A 326 2.49 -11.46 -22.42
CA ARG A 326 2.93 -11.98 -23.74
C ARG A 326 3.86 -11.02 -24.50
N MET A 327 3.77 -9.72 -24.23
CA MET A 327 4.64 -8.71 -24.82
C MET A 327 5.97 -8.57 -24.08
N LEU A 328 6.03 -9.03 -22.83
CA LEU A 328 7.15 -8.88 -21.90
C LEU A 328 7.83 -10.23 -21.67
N SER A 329 8.35 -10.84 -22.74
CA SER A 329 9.17 -12.05 -22.56
C SER A 329 10.41 -11.77 -21.72
N VAL A 330 10.97 -12.81 -21.10
CA VAL A 330 12.24 -12.71 -20.35
C VAL A 330 13.34 -12.09 -21.21
N ASP A 331 13.45 -12.47 -22.48
CA ASP A 331 14.43 -11.91 -23.41
C ASP A 331 14.16 -10.45 -23.75
N TYR A 332 12.89 -10.07 -23.94
CA TYR A 332 12.52 -8.68 -24.15
C TYR A 332 12.91 -7.82 -22.96
N MET A 333 12.54 -8.23 -21.74
CA MET A 333 12.84 -7.47 -20.53
C MET A 333 14.33 -7.36 -20.29
N ARG A 334 15.08 -8.48 -20.43
CA ARG A 334 16.54 -8.47 -20.29
C ARG A 334 17.17 -7.50 -21.30
N LYS A 335 16.78 -7.57 -22.57
CA LYS A 335 17.29 -6.67 -23.61
C LYS A 335 16.91 -5.22 -23.33
N CYS A 336 15.68 -4.96 -22.91
CA CYS A 336 15.22 -3.62 -22.56
C CYS A 336 16.07 -3.03 -21.43
N ILE A 337 16.22 -3.74 -20.31
CA ILE A 337 17.02 -3.33 -19.16
C ILE A 337 18.47 -3.06 -19.58
N SER A 338 19.09 -3.95 -20.35
CA SER A 338 20.50 -3.83 -20.72
C SER A 338 20.80 -2.77 -21.78
N THR A 339 19.81 -2.36 -22.58
CA THR A 339 20.05 -1.46 -23.73
C THR A 339 19.43 -0.08 -23.60
N ARG A 340 18.40 0.09 -22.76
CA ARG A 340 17.66 1.35 -22.63
C ARG A 340 18.06 2.18 -21.42
N PHE A 341 18.76 1.59 -20.45
CA PHE A 341 19.10 2.24 -19.19
C PHE A 341 20.61 2.34 -19.00
N LYS A 342 21.02 3.35 -18.23
CA LYS A 342 22.41 3.59 -17.84
C LYS A 342 22.51 3.72 -16.32
N PRO A 343 23.68 3.42 -15.72
CA PRO A 343 23.92 3.73 -14.31
C PRO A 343 23.63 5.21 -14.02
N GLY A 344 22.79 5.49 -13.03
CA GLY A 344 22.33 6.84 -12.68
C GLY A 344 20.93 7.22 -13.21
N ASP A 345 20.40 6.51 -14.21
CA ASP A 345 19.02 6.69 -14.71
C ASP A 345 18.03 5.70 -14.04
N VAL A 346 18.47 4.95 -13.02
CA VAL A 346 17.72 3.83 -12.43
C VAL A 346 17.50 4.06 -10.94
N PHE A 347 16.23 4.21 -10.54
CA PHE A 347 15.82 4.51 -9.17
C PHE A 347 15.23 3.30 -8.42
N GLY A 348 14.78 2.28 -9.16
CA GLY A 348 14.24 1.04 -8.60
C GLY A 348 13.96 -0.03 -9.66
N GLY A 349 13.62 -1.24 -9.22
CA GLY A 349 13.23 -2.33 -10.12
C GLY A 349 11.87 -2.11 -10.78
N ASP A 350 10.98 -1.42 -10.08
CA ASP A 350 9.70 -0.92 -10.59
C ASP A 350 9.85 0.17 -11.67
N THR A 351 10.89 1.00 -11.58
CA THR A 351 11.31 1.94 -12.65
C THR A 351 11.60 1.17 -13.93
N LEU A 352 12.50 0.19 -13.84
CA LEU A 352 12.94 -0.63 -14.96
C LEU A 352 11.76 -1.41 -15.56
N PHE A 353 10.94 -2.05 -14.71
CA PHE A 353 9.75 -2.77 -15.15
C PHE A 353 8.78 -1.85 -15.88
N SER A 354 8.37 -0.76 -15.24
CA SER A 354 7.37 0.17 -15.76
C SER A 354 7.80 0.73 -17.11
N HIS A 355 9.04 1.20 -17.23
CA HIS A 355 9.54 1.78 -18.48
C HIS A 355 9.64 0.75 -19.60
N CYS A 356 10.08 -0.48 -19.30
CA CYS A 356 10.05 -1.56 -20.29
C CYS A 356 8.63 -1.91 -20.73
N ALA A 357 7.66 -1.94 -19.82
CA ALA A 357 6.26 -2.09 -20.19
C ALA A 357 5.78 -0.91 -21.05
N PHE A 358 6.14 0.32 -20.71
CA PHE A 358 5.73 1.52 -21.45
C PHE A 358 6.34 1.60 -22.86
N PHE A 359 7.57 1.10 -23.05
CA PHE A 359 8.19 1.01 -24.38
C PHE A 359 7.46 0.08 -25.35
N THR A 360 6.54 -0.77 -24.87
CA THR A 360 5.66 -1.55 -25.74
C THR A 360 4.51 -0.74 -26.35
N GLY A 361 4.31 0.51 -25.90
CA GLY A 361 3.18 1.36 -26.28
C GLY A 361 2.00 1.30 -25.30
N VAL A 362 2.01 0.37 -24.35
CA VAL A 362 1.02 0.24 -23.28
C VAL A 362 1.21 1.33 -22.24
N ALA A 363 0.10 1.94 -21.79
CA ALA A 363 0.11 2.95 -20.73
C ALA A 363 -0.74 2.50 -19.52
N PRO A 364 -0.57 3.11 -18.33
CA PRO A 364 -1.32 2.72 -17.14
C PRO A 364 -2.84 2.95 -17.27
N THR A 365 -3.61 2.04 -16.68
CA THR A 365 -5.06 2.15 -16.50
C THR A 365 -5.38 2.37 -15.02
N ASP A 366 -6.18 3.37 -14.72
CA ASP A 366 -6.73 3.62 -13.38
C ASP A 366 -7.69 2.48 -13.00
N PRO A 367 -7.82 2.09 -11.72
CA PRO A 367 -8.81 1.11 -11.29
C PRO A 367 -10.25 1.63 -11.29
N GLY A 368 -10.47 2.91 -11.62
CA GLY A 368 -11.76 3.58 -11.73
C GLY A 368 -12.15 4.38 -10.48
N TYR A 369 -11.30 4.42 -9.46
CA TYR A 369 -11.67 5.05 -8.18
C TYR A 369 -11.07 6.43 -8.00
N TYR A 370 -9.79 6.60 -8.32
CA TYR A 370 -9.05 7.82 -7.99
C TYR A 370 -9.71 9.08 -8.55
N PHE A 371 -10.25 9.02 -9.76
CA PHE A 371 -10.89 10.17 -10.37
C PHE A 371 -12.21 10.59 -9.69
N GLN A 372 -12.82 9.73 -8.88
CA GLN A 372 -14.02 10.05 -8.08
C GLN A 372 -13.66 10.71 -6.75
N ASP A 373 -12.53 10.30 -6.16
CA ASP A 373 -12.03 10.82 -4.89
C ASP A 373 -10.51 11.06 -5.01
N PRO A 374 -10.08 12.24 -5.49
CA PRO A 374 -8.66 12.53 -5.73
C PRO A 374 -7.77 12.47 -4.49
N GLU A 375 -8.36 12.45 -3.29
CA GLU A 375 -7.64 12.27 -2.03
C GLU A 375 -7.32 10.80 -1.75
N TYR A 376 -7.93 9.87 -2.48
CA TYR A 376 -7.83 8.42 -2.24
C TYR A 376 -7.56 7.63 -3.52
N ASN A 377 -6.47 6.89 -3.46
CA ASN A 377 -6.08 5.84 -4.38
C ASN A 377 -6.70 4.49 -3.99
N ALA A 378 -6.75 3.53 -4.90
CA ALA A 378 -7.16 2.15 -4.63
C ALA A 378 -5.94 1.30 -4.20
N PHE A 379 -4.78 1.56 -4.80
CA PHE A 379 -3.55 0.82 -4.52
C PHE A 379 -2.70 1.52 -3.48
N ASP A 380 -2.52 0.95 -2.28
CA ASP A 380 -1.78 1.53 -1.14
C ASP A 380 -2.42 2.81 -0.58
N GLN A 381 -3.68 2.68 -0.16
CA GLN A 381 -4.48 3.78 0.41
C GLN A 381 -3.80 4.47 1.59
N GLY A 382 -3.65 5.79 1.47
CA GLY A 382 -3.17 6.64 2.56
C GLY A 382 -1.72 7.10 2.44
N GLY A 383 -1.10 6.99 1.26
CA GLY A 383 0.11 7.75 0.92
C GLY A 383 1.26 7.58 1.93
N GLN A 384 1.62 6.32 2.19
CA GLN A 384 2.61 5.91 3.19
C GLN A 384 2.15 5.67 4.63
N LEU A 385 0.90 5.98 4.97
CA LEU A 385 0.37 5.80 6.32
C LEU A 385 -0.56 4.59 6.39
N LEU A 386 -0.03 3.46 6.85
CA LEU A 386 -0.76 2.21 7.15
C LEU A 386 -2.01 2.43 8.03
N LEU A 387 -2.00 3.49 8.84
CA LEU A 387 -3.08 3.86 9.76
C LEU A 387 -4.38 4.26 9.06
N ASN A 388 -4.33 4.90 7.88
CA ASN A 388 -5.56 5.41 7.24
C ASN A 388 -6.52 4.26 6.85
N SER A 389 -5.98 3.16 6.31
CA SER A 389 -6.77 1.99 5.95
C SER A 389 -7.34 1.28 7.19
N VAL A 390 -6.57 1.24 8.29
CA VAL A 390 -7.01 0.68 9.59
C VAL A 390 -8.12 1.55 10.19
N ASP A 391 -7.97 2.87 10.16
CA ASP A 391 -8.93 3.82 10.68
C ASP A 391 -10.26 3.76 9.93
N LEU A 392 -10.24 3.61 8.60
CA LEU A 392 -11.45 3.41 7.80
C LEU A 392 -12.19 2.13 8.20
N MET A 393 -11.47 0.99 8.28
CA MET A 393 -12.09 -0.29 8.67
C MET A 393 -12.64 -0.24 10.09
N TYR A 394 -11.87 0.33 11.02
CA TYR A 394 -12.30 0.53 12.40
C TYR A 394 -13.53 1.45 12.49
N SER A 395 -13.57 2.53 11.72
CA SER A 395 -14.69 3.48 11.70
C SER A 395 -15.97 2.87 11.12
N TYR A 396 -15.86 1.92 10.18
CA TYR A 396 -17.01 1.14 9.72
C TYR A 396 -17.53 0.19 10.81
N LEU A 397 -16.62 -0.56 11.46
CA LEU A 397 -16.98 -1.53 12.49
C LEU A 397 -17.56 -0.87 13.75
N LYS A 398 -17.15 0.36 14.04
CA LYS A 398 -17.68 1.19 15.12
C LYS A 398 -18.95 1.88 14.63
N ARG A 399 -20.12 1.46 15.14
CA ARG A 399 -21.43 2.04 14.78
C ARG A 399 -21.35 3.57 14.65
N SER A 400 -21.79 4.08 13.48
CA SER A 400 -22.05 5.49 13.16
C SER A 400 -20.85 6.38 12.77
N CYS A 401 -19.75 5.82 12.23
CA CYS A 401 -18.60 6.63 11.76
C CYS A 401 -18.13 6.35 10.31
N CYS A 402 -18.93 5.73 9.44
CA CYS A 402 -18.57 5.53 8.02
C CYS A 402 -19.71 5.95 7.10
N ASN A 403 -19.52 7.06 6.38
CA ASN A 403 -20.46 7.57 5.39
C ASN A 403 -20.26 6.88 4.02
N ALA A 404 -21.07 7.23 3.02
CA ALA A 404 -20.99 6.65 1.68
C ALA A 404 -19.59 6.78 1.02
N GLN A 405 -18.87 7.88 1.30
CA GLN A 405 -17.51 8.08 0.81
C GLN A 405 -16.53 7.10 1.47
N CYS A 406 -16.60 6.95 2.80
CA CYS A 406 -15.82 5.95 3.53
C CYS A 406 -16.11 4.51 3.03
N GLU A 407 -17.37 4.16 2.77
CA GLU A 407 -17.71 2.85 2.19
C GLU A 407 -17.13 2.66 0.80
N ALA A 408 -17.15 3.70 -0.03
CA ALA A 408 -16.56 3.68 -1.37
C ALA A 408 -15.03 3.50 -1.31
N ARG A 409 -14.36 4.20 -0.38
CA ARG A 409 -12.92 4.06 -0.12
C ARG A 409 -12.57 2.62 0.29
N LEU A 410 -13.33 2.06 1.24
CA LEU A 410 -13.17 0.67 1.66
C LEU A 410 -13.44 -0.33 0.53
N ALA A 411 -14.43 -0.08 -0.32
CA ALA A 411 -14.73 -0.93 -1.46
C ALA A 411 -13.61 -0.89 -2.52
N ALA A 412 -12.95 0.26 -2.69
CA ALA A 412 -11.86 0.46 -3.63
C ALA A 412 -10.48 0.04 -3.10
N LEU A 413 -10.33 -0.17 -1.79
CA LEU A 413 -9.08 -0.60 -1.16
C LEU A 413 -8.59 -1.92 -1.79
N THR A 414 -7.55 -1.84 -2.62
CA THR A 414 -7.06 -2.94 -3.47
C THR A 414 -5.75 -3.51 -2.96
N THR A 415 -4.84 -2.64 -2.52
CA THR A 415 -3.60 -3.05 -1.88
C THR A 415 -3.26 -2.16 -0.69
N LEU A 416 -2.36 -2.64 0.16
CA LEU A 416 -1.69 -1.86 1.19
C LEU A 416 -0.22 -2.26 1.23
N HIS A 417 0.69 -1.28 1.15
CA HIS A 417 2.12 -1.53 1.28
C HIS A 417 2.50 -1.49 2.76
N ALA A 418 2.83 -2.64 3.35
CA ALA A 418 3.14 -2.69 4.77
C ALA A 418 4.48 -2.02 5.12
N ARG A 419 5.38 -1.84 4.13
CA ARG A 419 6.69 -1.19 4.29
C ARG A 419 7.51 -1.87 5.37
N GLY A 420 7.76 -3.14 5.15
CA GLY A 420 8.29 -4.06 6.13
C GLY A 420 9.60 -3.63 6.75
N MET A 421 10.43 -2.92 5.97
CA MET A 421 11.70 -2.34 6.43
C MET A 421 11.56 -1.31 7.54
N HIS A 422 10.37 -0.73 7.78
CA HIS A 422 10.14 0.22 8.88
C HIS A 422 9.85 -0.48 10.21
N PHE A 423 9.63 -1.79 10.21
CA PHE A 423 9.48 -2.55 11.44
C PHE A 423 10.84 -2.94 11.98
N LYS A 424 11.00 -2.79 13.31
CA LYS A 424 12.22 -3.21 14.00
C LYS A 424 12.45 -4.71 13.92
N GLU A 425 11.37 -5.48 13.96
CA GLU A 425 11.38 -6.95 13.94
C GLU A 425 10.42 -7.44 12.85
N PRO A 426 10.80 -8.39 12.00
CA PRO A 426 9.91 -8.96 10.98
C PRO A 426 8.60 -9.47 11.58
N SER A 427 8.65 -10.12 12.75
CA SER A 427 7.48 -10.65 13.47
C SER A 427 6.40 -9.60 13.76
N ALA A 428 6.80 -8.39 14.17
CA ALA A 428 5.87 -7.30 14.48
C ALA A 428 5.07 -6.86 13.25
N ALA A 429 5.71 -6.91 12.09
CA ALA A 429 5.05 -6.61 10.85
C ALA A 429 4.13 -7.73 10.38
N MET A 430 4.49 -8.99 10.64
CA MET A 430 3.60 -10.12 10.40
C MET A 430 2.31 -9.95 11.20
N ASP A 431 2.42 -9.57 12.47
CA ASP A 431 1.26 -9.38 13.33
C ASP A 431 0.43 -8.17 12.89
N THR A 432 1.07 -7.11 12.42
CA THR A 432 0.38 -5.95 11.83
C THR A 432 -0.38 -6.33 10.57
N ALA A 433 0.24 -7.07 9.64
CA ALA A 433 -0.42 -7.56 8.43
C ALA A 433 -1.60 -8.50 8.76
N ARG A 434 -1.42 -9.42 9.72
CA ARG A 434 -2.50 -10.31 10.20
C ARG A 434 -3.66 -9.52 10.80
N LEU A 435 -3.38 -8.48 11.57
CA LEU A 435 -4.41 -7.62 12.16
C LEU A 435 -5.23 -6.90 11.09
N ILE A 436 -4.56 -6.33 10.09
CA ILE A 436 -5.20 -5.63 8.96
C ILE A 436 -6.11 -6.57 8.19
N ILE A 437 -5.66 -7.80 7.93
CA ILE A 437 -6.48 -8.81 7.26
C ILE A 437 -7.69 -9.21 8.10
N ARG A 438 -7.51 -9.45 9.41
CA ARG A 438 -8.64 -9.74 10.30
C ARG A 438 -9.65 -8.60 10.33
N LEU A 439 -9.19 -7.36 10.37
CA LEU A 439 -10.06 -6.18 10.29
C LEU A 439 -10.84 -6.13 8.97
N ARG A 440 -10.20 -6.44 7.84
CA ARG A 440 -10.88 -6.54 6.54
C ARG A 440 -11.93 -7.65 6.53
N GLU A 441 -11.59 -8.84 7.03
CA GLU A 441 -12.53 -9.96 7.09
C GLU A 441 -13.75 -9.63 7.96
N MET A 442 -13.53 -9.00 9.12
CA MET A 442 -14.61 -8.50 9.97
C MET A 442 -15.48 -7.47 9.26
N TYR A 443 -14.86 -6.47 8.60
CA TYR A 443 -15.57 -5.48 7.81
C TYR A 443 -16.47 -6.13 6.75
N LEU A 444 -15.94 -7.08 5.98
CA LEU A 444 -16.67 -7.76 4.91
C LEU A 444 -17.85 -8.58 5.47
N ALA A 445 -17.64 -9.29 6.59
CA ALA A 445 -18.69 -10.05 7.26
C ALA A 445 -19.84 -9.15 7.74
N VAL A 446 -19.53 -8.06 8.47
CA VAL A 446 -20.54 -7.12 8.96
C VAL A 446 -21.29 -6.45 7.80
N ARG A 447 -20.58 -6.08 6.73
CA ARG A 447 -21.19 -5.49 5.53
C ARG A 447 -22.15 -6.45 4.84
N GLU A 448 -21.79 -7.74 4.76
CA GLU A 448 -22.65 -8.76 4.15
C GLU A 448 -23.93 -8.99 4.97
N GLU A 449 -23.82 -9.07 6.30
CA GLU A 449 -24.97 -9.16 7.21
C GLU A 449 -25.90 -7.94 7.07
N ALA A 450 -25.33 -6.72 7.10
CA ALA A 450 -26.08 -5.48 6.91
C ALA A 450 -26.81 -5.45 5.55
N THR A 451 -26.21 -6.02 4.51
CA THR A 451 -26.82 -6.12 3.18
C THR A 451 -27.99 -7.11 3.17
N LYS A 452 -27.83 -8.30 3.78
CA LYS A 452 -28.89 -9.32 3.88
C LYS A 452 -30.12 -8.82 4.62
N GLU A 453 -29.91 -8.01 5.65
CA GLU A 453 -30.99 -7.47 6.47
C GLU A 453 -31.62 -6.19 5.89
N GLY A 454 -31.19 -5.74 4.71
CA GLY A 454 -31.65 -4.47 4.12
C GLY A 454 -31.23 -3.22 4.92
N ARG A 455 -30.34 -3.38 5.91
CA ARG A 455 -29.82 -2.32 6.79
C ARG A 455 -28.62 -1.57 6.21
N ARG A 456 -28.29 -1.80 4.94
CA ARG A 456 -27.15 -1.19 4.23
C ARG A 456 -27.12 0.35 4.28
N ALA A 457 -28.24 0.99 4.65
CA ALA A 457 -28.38 2.43 4.75
C ALA A 457 -28.75 2.94 6.17
N GLN A 458 -28.70 2.10 7.22
CA GLN A 458 -29.13 2.47 8.58
C GLN A 458 -27.98 2.56 9.58
N HIS A 459 -26.86 3.14 9.19
CA HIS A 459 -25.99 3.77 10.19
C HIS A 459 -26.66 5.08 10.59
N GLU A 460 -27.46 5.06 11.66
CA GLU A 460 -28.06 6.27 12.23
C GLU A 460 -26.94 7.30 12.48
N GLU A 461 -27.12 8.51 11.95
CA GLU A 461 -26.33 9.67 12.37
C GLU A 461 -26.46 9.77 13.90
N VAL A 462 -25.31 9.91 14.57
CA VAL A 462 -25.29 10.01 16.03
C VAL A 462 -26.12 11.24 16.45
N PRO A 463 -27.08 11.11 17.38
CA PRO A 463 -27.85 12.26 17.87
C PRO A 463 -26.91 13.38 18.34
N PRO A 464 -27.20 14.66 18.04
CA PRO A 464 -26.37 15.80 18.45
C PRO A 464 -26.09 15.87 19.96
N SER A 465 -26.92 15.21 20.78
CA SER A 465 -26.79 15.16 22.24
C SER A 465 -25.67 14.25 22.75
N TRP A 466 -25.03 13.46 21.89
CA TRP A 466 -23.90 12.58 22.24
C TRP A 466 -22.53 13.23 21.92
N ASP A 467 -22.53 14.53 21.65
CA ASP A 467 -21.41 15.32 21.13
C ASP A 467 -20.51 15.92 22.20
N ASN A 468 -19.62 15.11 22.79
CA ASN A 468 -18.46 15.67 23.51
C ASN A 468 -17.11 15.27 22.89
N HIS A 469 -17.02 14.24 22.04
CA HIS A 469 -15.71 13.71 21.64
C HIS A 469 -15.56 13.17 20.20
N LYS A 470 -16.48 13.44 19.25
CA LYS A 470 -16.30 12.92 17.88
C LYS A 470 -16.84 13.84 16.79
N LYS A 471 -15.96 14.65 16.21
CA LYS A 471 -16.06 14.84 14.76
C LYS A 471 -15.83 13.47 14.13
N CYS A 472 -16.78 13.00 13.32
CA CYS A 472 -16.43 12.04 12.28
C CYS A 472 -15.40 12.79 11.42
N TYR A 473 -14.14 12.34 11.47
CA TYR A 473 -13.10 12.91 10.62
C TYR A 473 -13.25 12.39 9.20
#